data_AF-A0AAV4C9B5-F1
#
_entry.id   AF-A0AAV4C9B5-F1
#
_cell.length_a   1.000
_cell.length_b   1.000
_cell.length_c   1.000
_cell.angle_alpha   90.00
_cell.angle_beta   90.00
_cell.angle_gamma   90.00
#
_symmetry.space_group_name_H-M   'P 1'
#
loop_
_entity.id
_entity.type
_entity.pdbx_description
1 polymer ?
#
loop_
_entity_poly.entity_id
_entity_poly.type
_entity_poly.pdbx_seq_one_letter_code
_entity_poly.pdbx_strand_id
1 'polypeptide(L)'
;MCESRLINTPAVVYINSMGGTHSFKCNDISRQLITWRKARDIWLSACHIAGEDNAKADSYSRKQSIHTEWTLNKVVFTNLCQTFGIPVIDLFASLTNHQLSRYMSLYPDPNAEAINAFLHSSLEERPEALLMAVHNNCVIEA
;
A
#
# COMPACT_ATOMS: atom_id res chain seq x y z
N MET A 1 -16.08 -24.30 15.51
CA MET A 1 -15.72 -24.13 14.08
C MET A 1 -15.32 -22.67 13.89
N CYS A 2 -14.06 -22.36 13.59
CA CYS A 2 -13.60 -20.99 13.44
C CYS A 2 -13.47 -20.68 11.94
N GLU A 3 -14.40 -19.89 11.39
CA GLU A 3 -14.36 -19.46 9.99
C GLU A 3 -13.58 -18.16 9.88
N SER A 4 -12.50 -18.18 9.11
CA SER A 4 -11.78 -16.95 8.73
C SER A 4 -12.31 -16.46 7.38
N ARG A 5 -12.89 -15.27 7.36
CA ARG A 5 -13.42 -14.64 6.14
C ARG A 5 -12.30 -13.85 5.46
N LEU A 6 -12.03 -14.15 4.19
CA LEU A 6 -10.92 -13.57 3.44
C LEU A 6 -11.36 -13.07 2.07
N ILE A 7 -10.70 -12.02 1.60
CA ILE A 7 -10.99 -11.37 0.31
C ILE A 7 -10.11 -11.81 -0.84
N ASN A 8 -8.92 -12.36 -0.55
CA ASN A 8 -8.02 -12.78 -1.62
C ASN A 8 -8.15 -14.29 -1.84
N THR A 9 -8.63 -14.63 -3.04
CA THR A 9 -8.77 -16.01 -3.52
C THR A 9 -7.49 -16.84 -3.30
N PRO A 10 -6.27 -16.32 -3.50
CA PRO A 10 -5.06 -17.08 -3.22
C PRO A 10 -4.91 -17.48 -1.74
N ALA A 11 -5.20 -16.62 -0.77
CA ALA A 11 -5.05 -17.03 0.64
C ALA A 11 -6.08 -18.07 1.05
N VAL A 12 -7.31 -17.97 0.51
CA VAL A 12 -8.35 -18.99 0.72
C VAL A 12 -7.84 -20.37 0.29
N VAL A 13 -7.23 -20.45 -0.90
CA VAL A 13 -6.61 -21.68 -1.41
C VAL A 13 -5.50 -22.15 -0.48
N TYR A 14 -4.56 -21.26 -0.13
CA TYR A 14 -3.40 -21.63 0.71
C TYR A 14 -3.78 -22.09 2.12
N ILE A 15 -4.89 -21.61 2.69
CA ILE A 15 -5.37 -22.04 4.02
C ILE A 15 -6.10 -23.38 3.91
N ASN A 16 -7.01 -23.50 2.94
CA ASN A 16 -7.82 -24.71 2.78
C ASN A 16 -7.01 -25.90 2.26
N SER A 17 -6.03 -25.65 1.39
CA SER A 17 -5.11 -26.66 0.85
C SER A 17 -3.91 -26.92 1.75
N MET A 18 -3.82 -26.25 2.92
CA MET A 18 -2.73 -26.42 3.87
C MET A 18 -1.33 -26.12 3.29
N GLY A 19 -1.26 -25.13 2.39
CA GLY A 19 -0.05 -24.74 1.67
C GLY A 19 -0.27 -24.72 0.16
N GLY A 20 0.83 -24.51 -0.57
CA GLY A 20 0.83 -24.44 -2.03
C GLY A 20 2.25 -24.36 -2.59
N THR A 21 2.38 -24.56 -3.90
CA THR A 21 3.68 -24.61 -4.60
C THR A 21 4.03 -23.31 -5.32
N HIS A 22 3.05 -22.44 -5.58
CA HIS A 22 3.23 -21.23 -6.39
C HIS A 22 4.06 -20.14 -5.72
N SER A 23 4.05 -20.04 -4.39
CA SER A 23 4.77 -19.00 -3.65
C SER A 23 5.36 -19.61 -2.38
N PHE A 24 6.69 -19.64 -2.32
CA PHE A 24 7.42 -20.15 -1.16
C PHE A 24 7.08 -19.38 0.11
N LYS A 25 6.97 -18.05 0.03
CA LYS A 25 6.63 -17.18 1.16
C LYS A 25 5.22 -17.48 1.67
N CYS A 26 4.23 -17.58 0.78
CA CYS A 26 2.87 -17.92 1.18
C CYS A 26 2.79 -19.32 1.79
N ASN A 27 3.53 -20.28 1.23
CA ASN A 27 3.57 -21.65 1.74
C ASN A 27 4.23 -21.74 3.13
N ASP A 28 5.25 -20.92 3.39
CA ASP A 28 5.88 -20.83 4.70
C ASP A 28 4.90 -20.31 5.76
N ILE A 29 4.20 -19.21 5.45
CA ILE A 29 3.16 -18.64 6.33
C ILE A 29 2.03 -19.66 6.57
N SER A 30 1.56 -20.36 5.53
CA SER A 30 0.56 -21.43 5.68
C SER A 30 1.04 -22.52 6.63
N ARG A 31 2.30 -22.97 6.51
CA ARG A 31 2.88 -24.00 7.39
C ARG A 31 2.96 -23.53 8.84
N GLN A 32 3.35 -22.27 9.07
CA GLN A 32 3.34 -21.68 10.41
C GLN A 32 1.92 -21.66 10.99
N LEU A 33 0.93 -21.22 10.22
CA LEU A 33 -0.47 -21.17 10.62
C LEU A 33 -1.03 -22.56 10.98
N ILE A 34 -0.74 -23.57 10.15
CA ILE A 34 -1.16 -24.96 10.40
C ILE A 34 -0.51 -25.50 11.68
N THR A 35 0.77 -25.23 11.88
CA THR A 35 1.49 -25.68 13.07
C THR A 35 0.92 -25.02 14.33
N TRP A 36 0.68 -23.72 14.27
CA TRP A 36 0.06 -22.94 15.35
C TRP A 36 -1.33 -23.46 15.71
N ARG A 37 -2.13 -23.80 14.69
CA ARG A 37 -3.48 -24.38 14.83
C ARG A 37 -3.42 -25.78 15.44
N LYS A 38 -2.55 -26.65 14.93
CA LYS A 38 -2.37 -28.03 15.43
C LYS A 38 -1.99 -28.05 16.90
N ALA A 39 -1.11 -27.14 17.33
CA ALA A 39 -0.72 -27.01 18.73
C ALA A 39 -1.86 -26.60 19.69
N ARG A 40 -2.98 -26.09 19.15
CA ARG A 40 -4.13 -25.58 19.93
C ARG A 40 -5.42 -26.38 19.71
N ASP A 41 -5.36 -27.43 18.90
CA ASP A 41 -6.52 -28.24 18.49
C ASP A 41 -7.68 -27.40 17.92
N ILE A 42 -7.36 -26.35 17.16
CA ILE A 42 -8.36 -25.48 16.54
C ILE A 42 -8.72 -26.03 15.16
N TRP A 43 -9.98 -25.91 14.73
CA TRP A 43 -10.37 -26.13 13.33
C TRP A 43 -10.56 -24.80 12.60
N LEU A 44 -9.80 -24.60 11.51
CA LEU A 44 -9.79 -23.41 10.67
C LEU A 44 -10.18 -23.77 9.23
N SER A 45 -11.07 -22.97 8.65
CA SER A 45 -11.41 -23.01 7.22
C SER A 45 -11.58 -21.58 6.72
N ALA A 46 -11.17 -21.34 5.47
CA ALA A 46 -11.31 -20.06 4.80
C ALA A 46 -12.42 -20.10 3.75
N CYS A 47 -13.18 -19.02 3.65
CA CYS A 47 -14.12 -18.79 2.55
C CYS A 47 -13.86 -17.42 1.92
N HIS A 48 -14.04 -17.37 0.60
CA HIS A 48 -14.03 -16.10 -0.13
C HIS A 48 -15.34 -15.37 0.14
N ILE A 49 -15.25 -14.08 0.49
CA ILE A 49 -16.40 -13.20 0.61
C ILE A 49 -16.37 -12.13 -0.48
N ALA A 50 -17.55 -11.73 -0.95
CA ALA A 50 -17.67 -10.64 -1.91
C ALA A 50 -17.16 -9.33 -1.28
N GLY A 51 -16.61 -8.43 -2.10
CA GLY A 51 -16.06 -7.16 -1.63
C GLY A 51 -17.07 -6.31 -0.85
N GLU A 52 -18.36 -6.38 -1.21
CA GLU A 52 -19.46 -5.70 -0.52
C GLU A 52 -19.62 -6.17 0.94
N ASP A 53 -19.48 -7.49 1.18
CA ASP A 53 -19.55 -8.07 2.52
C ASP A 53 -18.26 -7.86 3.33
N ASN A 54 -17.14 -7.59 2.65
CA ASN A 54 -15.88 -7.25 3.31
C ASN A 54 -15.76 -5.76 3.66
N ALA A 55 -16.74 -4.92 3.32
CA ALA A 55 -16.66 -3.47 3.48
C ALA A 55 -16.15 -3.03 4.87
N LYS A 56 -16.50 -3.76 5.95
CA LYS A 56 -15.99 -3.50 7.30
C LYS A 56 -14.49 -3.77 7.42
N ALA A 57 -14.01 -4.98 7.11
CA ALA A 57 -12.58 -5.29 7.25
C ALA A 57 -11.73 -4.48 6.26
N ASP A 58 -12.26 -4.23 5.06
CA ASP A 58 -11.69 -3.30 4.10
C ASP A 58 -11.63 -1.87 4.66
N SER A 59 -12.68 -1.39 5.33
CA SER A 59 -12.66 -0.07 5.96
C SER A 59 -11.64 0.01 7.09
N TYR A 60 -11.43 -1.09 7.83
CA TYR A 60 -10.44 -1.14 8.90
C TYR A 60 -9.01 -1.27 8.37
N SER A 61 -8.79 -2.00 7.28
CA SER A 61 -7.47 -2.06 6.61
C SER A 61 -7.14 -0.75 5.89
N ARG A 62 -8.16 -0.06 5.36
CA ARG A 62 -8.06 1.28 4.76
C ARG A 62 -8.08 2.42 5.79
N LYS A 63 -8.44 2.15 7.05
CA LYS A 63 -8.17 3.03 8.20
C LYS A 63 -6.68 2.98 8.53
N GLN A 64 -5.86 3.44 7.58
CA GLN A 64 -4.54 3.91 7.94
C GLN A 64 -4.72 5.18 8.76
N SER A 65 -3.98 5.23 9.87
CA SER A 65 -3.80 6.43 10.66
C SER A 65 -3.47 7.60 9.73
N ILE A 66 -4.39 8.57 9.62
CA ILE A 66 -4.16 9.86 8.94
C ILE A 66 -2.98 10.60 9.61
N HIS A 67 -2.54 10.18 10.80
CA HIS A 67 -1.44 10.80 11.56
C HIS A 67 -0.03 10.43 11.13
N THR A 68 0.15 9.76 10.00
CA THR A 68 1.50 9.63 9.44
C THR A 68 1.51 10.15 8.01
N GLU A 69 1.39 11.46 7.86
CA GLU A 69 2.01 12.13 6.71
C GLU A 69 3.51 11.87 6.80
N TRP A 70 4.00 10.87 6.08
CA TRP A 70 5.41 10.52 6.07
C TRP A 70 6.16 11.51 5.18
N THR A 71 7.31 12.00 5.66
CA THR A 71 8.27 12.76 4.85
C THR A 71 9.53 11.92 4.68
N LEU A 72 10.04 11.83 3.45
CA LEU A 72 11.34 11.21 3.22
C LEU A 72 12.43 11.98 3.97
N ASN A 73 13.39 11.28 4.59
CA ASN A 73 14.53 11.92 5.23
C ASN A 73 15.25 12.85 4.23
N LYS A 74 15.52 14.10 4.63
CA LYS A 74 16.13 15.12 3.76
C LYS A 74 17.44 14.69 3.10
N VAL A 75 18.28 13.90 3.80
CA VAL A 75 19.54 13.39 3.25
C VAL A 75 19.27 12.40 2.12
N VAL A 76 18.31 11.49 2.32
CA VAL A 76 17.90 10.52 1.29
C VAL A 76 17.29 11.24 0.10
N PHE A 77 16.41 12.22 0.34
CA PHE A 77 15.83 13.06 -0.70
C PHE A 77 16.90 13.80 -1.52
N THR A 78 17.89 14.40 -0.84
CA THR A 78 19.01 15.09 -1.50
C THR A 78 19.83 14.14 -2.37
N ASN A 79 20.11 12.93 -1.87
CA ASN A 79 20.86 11.92 -2.64
C ASN A 79 20.08 11.46 -3.88
N LEU A 80 18.76 11.29 -3.77
CA LEU A 80 17.91 10.97 -4.92
C LEU A 80 17.93 12.11 -5.94
N CYS A 81 17.82 13.37 -5.49
CA CYS A 81 17.90 14.53 -6.37
C CYS A 81 19.25 14.63 -7.10
N GLN A 82 20.36 14.28 -6.44
CA GLN A 82 21.68 14.24 -7.07
C GLN A 82 21.79 13.14 -8.13
N THR A 83 21.10 12.03 -7.93
CA THR A 83 21.18 10.84 -8.81
C THR A 83 20.26 10.99 -10.02
N PHE A 84 19.04 11.49 -9.81
CA PHE A 84 17.95 11.49 -10.80
C PHE A 84 17.53 12.89 -11.27
N GLY A 85 18.12 13.94 -10.69
CA GLY A 85 17.69 15.33 -10.91
C GLY A 85 16.68 15.79 -9.87
N ILE A 86 16.57 17.12 -9.71
CA ILE A 86 15.62 17.72 -8.77
C ILE A 86 14.24 17.77 -9.44
N PRO A 87 13.22 17.10 -8.88
CA PRO A 87 11.85 17.21 -9.39
C PRO A 87 11.32 18.64 -9.33
N VAL A 88 10.47 18.96 -10.30
CA VAL A 88 9.81 20.27 -10.36
C VAL A 88 8.60 20.33 -9.44
N ILE A 89 7.92 19.20 -9.21
CA ILE A 89 6.70 19.11 -8.39
C ILE A 89 6.63 17.79 -7.63
N ASP A 90 6.10 17.83 -6.41
CA ASP A 90 5.80 16.66 -5.58
C ASP A 90 4.31 16.31 -5.70
N LEU A 91 3.99 15.12 -6.21
CA LEU A 91 2.61 14.75 -6.50
C LEU A 91 1.85 14.20 -5.26
N PHE A 92 2.56 13.88 -4.17
CA PHE A 92 2.00 13.19 -3.01
C PHE A 92 2.41 13.84 -1.69
N ALA A 93 2.33 15.17 -1.62
CA ALA A 93 2.69 15.93 -0.45
C ALA A 93 1.51 16.74 0.14
N SER A 94 1.75 17.34 1.29
CA SER A 94 0.87 18.18 2.06
C SER A 94 1.64 19.44 2.47
N LEU A 95 0.92 20.42 3.00
CA LEU A 95 1.52 21.61 3.63
C LEU A 95 2.64 21.29 4.63
N THR A 96 2.55 20.16 5.34
CA THR A 96 3.48 19.86 6.44
C THR A 96 4.64 18.96 6.02
N ASN A 97 4.50 18.19 4.95
CA ASN A 97 5.48 17.18 4.56
C ASN A 97 6.23 17.51 3.24
N HIS A 98 5.83 18.55 2.49
CA HIS A 98 6.47 18.91 1.23
C HIS A 98 7.97 19.24 1.41
N GLN A 99 8.79 18.77 0.47
CA GLN A 99 10.22 19.12 0.37
C GLN A 99 10.53 19.98 -0.86
N LEU A 100 9.53 20.20 -1.71
CA LEU A 100 9.58 21.07 -2.89
C LEU A 100 8.61 22.24 -2.70
N SER A 101 8.90 23.35 -3.38
CA SER A 101 8.03 24.54 -3.35
C SER A 101 6.70 24.31 -4.08
N ARG A 102 6.66 23.37 -5.02
CA ARG A 102 5.47 23.02 -5.80
C ARG A 102 5.03 21.62 -5.42
N TYR A 103 3.77 21.46 -5.04
CA TYR A 103 3.22 20.15 -4.70
C TYR A 103 1.73 20.02 -4.99
N MET A 104 1.27 18.78 -5.13
CA MET A 104 -0.14 18.39 -5.16
C MET A 104 -0.47 17.66 -3.86
N SER A 105 -1.68 17.87 -3.36
CA SER A 105 -2.13 17.26 -2.12
C SER A 105 -3.39 16.42 -2.33
N LEU A 106 -3.54 15.36 -1.52
CA LEU A 106 -4.70 14.47 -1.65
C LEU A 106 -6.02 15.17 -1.30
N TYR A 107 -5.98 16.17 -0.43
CA TYR A 107 -7.13 16.92 0.07
C TYR A 107 -7.01 18.40 -0.30
N PRO A 108 -8.09 19.20 -0.24
CA PRO A 108 -8.00 20.63 -0.49
C PRO A 108 -6.97 21.31 0.43
N ASP A 109 -5.91 21.86 -0.19
CA ASP A 109 -4.87 22.66 0.46
C ASP A 109 -4.71 23.95 -0.34
N PRO A 110 -4.87 25.14 0.28
CA PRO A 110 -4.76 26.41 -0.42
C PRO A 110 -3.39 26.69 -1.03
N ASN A 111 -2.33 26.00 -0.57
CA ASN A 111 -0.96 26.16 -1.06
C ASN A 111 -0.55 25.07 -2.06
N ALA A 112 -1.37 24.03 -2.27
CA ALA A 112 -1.12 23.02 -3.28
C ALA A 112 -1.54 23.51 -4.68
N GLU A 113 -0.82 23.11 -5.71
CA GLU A 113 -1.14 23.46 -7.10
C GLU A 113 -2.38 22.73 -7.61
N ALA A 114 -2.67 21.56 -7.04
CA ALA A 114 -3.77 20.71 -7.43
C ALA A 114 -4.14 19.74 -6.32
N ILE A 115 -5.36 19.21 -6.42
CA ILE A 115 -5.92 18.20 -5.52
C ILE A 115 -5.92 16.86 -6.23
N ASN A 116 -5.37 15.85 -5.55
CA ASN A 116 -5.35 14.46 -5.95
C ASN A 116 -4.71 14.25 -7.34
N ALA A 117 -3.42 13.92 -7.36
CA ALA A 117 -2.68 13.63 -8.57
C ALA A 117 -3.37 12.58 -9.47
N PHE A 118 -4.09 11.60 -8.92
CA PHE A 118 -4.78 10.57 -9.71
C PHE A 118 -5.96 11.11 -10.55
N LEU A 119 -6.44 12.33 -10.27
CA LEU A 119 -7.46 12.99 -11.09
C LEU A 119 -6.89 13.73 -12.30
N HIS A 120 -5.56 13.83 -12.41
CA HIS A 120 -4.89 14.53 -13.50
C HIS A 120 -4.34 13.53 -14.51
N SER A 121 -5.12 13.26 -15.56
CA SER A 121 -4.77 12.34 -16.66
C SER A 121 -3.55 12.77 -17.50
N SER A 122 -3.00 13.97 -17.27
CA SER A 122 -1.84 14.51 -17.99
C SER A 122 -0.52 14.38 -17.23
N LEU A 123 -0.51 13.71 -16.08
CA LEU A 123 0.72 13.51 -15.28
C LEU A 123 1.59 12.36 -15.79
N GLU A 124 1.04 11.42 -16.57
CA GLU A 124 1.80 10.34 -17.21
C GLU A 124 2.77 10.86 -18.30
N GLU A 125 2.61 12.10 -18.77
CA GLU A 125 3.42 12.70 -19.84
C GLU A 125 4.45 13.73 -19.34
N ARG A 126 4.65 13.89 -18.03
CA ARG A 126 5.58 14.88 -17.46
C ARG A 126 6.87 14.24 -16.92
N PRO A 127 7.93 14.15 -17.72
CA PRO A 127 9.21 13.56 -17.29
C PRO A 127 9.88 14.32 -16.13
N GLU A 128 9.45 15.55 -15.83
CA GLU A 128 9.92 16.36 -14.70
C GLU A 128 9.22 16.07 -13.34
N ALA A 129 8.21 15.20 -13.32
CA ALA A 129 7.49 14.82 -12.11
C ALA A 129 8.11 13.56 -11.49
N LEU A 130 8.71 13.68 -10.31
CA LEU A 130 9.14 12.51 -9.55
C LEU A 130 7.93 11.92 -8.84
N LEU A 131 7.47 10.76 -9.30
CA LEU A 131 6.40 9.99 -8.66
C LEU A 131 6.93 9.33 -7.37
N MET A 132 7.04 10.07 -6.26
CA MET A 132 7.35 9.46 -4.96
C MET A 132 6.09 8.98 -4.25
N ALA A 133 5.45 7.95 -4.79
CA ALA A 133 4.42 7.20 -4.07
C ALA A 133 5.09 6.09 -3.24
N VAL A 134 5.57 6.39 -2.03
CA VAL A 134 5.99 5.34 -1.10
C VAL A 134 4.80 4.91 -0.26
N HIS A 135 3.83 4.26 -0.91
CA HIS A 135 2.95 3.32 -0.22
C HIS A 135 3.56 1.94 -0.33
N ASN A 136 3.54 1.19 0.78
CA ASN A 136 4.04 -0.18 0.85
C ASN A 136 3.72 -0.95 -0.43
N ASN A 137 4.79 -1.42 -1.10
CA ASN A 137 4.82 -2.07 -2.41
C ASN A 137 5.01 -1.14 -3.64
N CYS A 138 6.26 -0.69 -3.83
CA CYS A 138 6.98 -0.66 -5.11
C CYS A 138 6.18 -0.29 -6.36
N VAL A 139 6.24 0.98 -6.79
CA VAL A 139 6.45 1.36 -8.20
C VAL A 139 7.32 2.62 -8.22
N ILE A 140 8.62 2.42 -8.48
CA ILE A 140 9.45 3.43 -9.14
C ILE A 140 9.45 2.98 -10.59
N GLU A 141 8.75 3.68 -11.47
CA GLU A 141 9.04 3.59 -12.90
C GLU A 141 9.28 4.99 -13.44
N ALA A 142 10.31 5.03 -14.29
CA ALA A 142 10.87 6.19 -14.96
C ALA A 142 10.09 6.52 -16.24
#